data_AF-A0AA48KAV8-F1
#
_entry.id   AF-A0AA48KAV8-F1
#
_cell.length_a   1.000
_cell.length_b   1.000
_cell.length_c   1.000
_cell.angle_alpha   90.00
_cell.angle_beta   90.00
_cell.angle_gamma   90.00
#
_symmetry.space_group_name_H-M   'P 1'
#
loop_
_entity.id
_entity.type
_entity.pdbx_description
1 polymer ?
#
loop_
_entity_poly.entity_id
_entity_poly.type
_entity_poly.pdbx_seq_one_letter_code
_entity_poly.pdbx_strand_id
1 'polypeptide(L)'
;MQARFYLPMWGRFASPDPARDQHFEQTQSWNIYSYVQNNPVSFLDPDGQKLVLSGNATAELDRAMAYLAKSQAGREIVNYINTIKNSDTINLDLKVDTRVYYTNSAGDEIQWNPQIGTAVIDNPNDRTSETGEVQSPALALAHEIIHKMEKDRVGEKGIDRSAAPPYDNKEERRAVEKENKIAKQLGEPSRKNSTGNDVKVKDSTSRNPVEPTVQKRLEEARRKGQR
;
A
#
# COMPACT_ATOMS: atom_id res chain seq x y z
N MET A 1 8.94 3.17 -31.76
CA MET A 1 7.69 2.80 -31.06
C MET A 1 6.69 3.93 -31.25
N GLN A 2 5.41 3.60 -31.44
CA GLN A 2 4.34 4.56 -31.78
C GLN A 2 3.45 4.79 -30.56
N ALA A 3 3.38 6.03 -30.07
CA ALA A 3 2.48 6.43 -28.98
C ALA A 3 1.02 6.46 -29.47
N ARG A 4 0.05 6.10 -28.61
CA ARG A 4 -1.38 6.17 -28.95
C ARG A 4 -1.84 7.62 -29.07
N PHE A 5 -2.68 7.89 -30.07
CA PHE A 5 -3.29 9.22 -30.22
C PHE A 5 -4.53 9.34 -29.32
N TYR A 6 -4.50 10.26 -28.36
CA TYR A 6 -5.64 10.54 -27.48
C TYR A 6 -6.64 11.49 -28.15
N LEU A 7 -7.95 11.20 -28.01
CA LEU A 7 -9.04 12.04 -28.51
C LEU A 7 -9.71 12.76 -27.33
N PRO A 8 -9.35 14.02 -27.03
CA PRO A 8 -9.85 14.73 -25.85
C PRO A 8 -11.37 14.90 -25.85
N MET A 9 -11.94 15.08 -27.03
CA MET A 9 -13.39 15.27 -27.21
C MET A 9 -14.21 14.05 -26.75
N TRP A 10 -13.62 12.85 -26.77
CA TRP A 10 -14.30 11.59 -26.48
C TRP A 10 -13.74 10.85 -25.26
N GLY A 11 -12.73 11.42 -24.60
CA GLY A 11 -12.12 10.87 -23.38
C GLY A 11 -11.46 9.50 -23.57
N ARG A 12 -10.98 9.17 -24.77
CA ARG A 12 -10.48 7.82 -25.11
C ARG A 12 -9.35 7.86 -26.15
N PHE A 13 -8.63 6.75 -26.30
CA PHE A 13 -7.63 6.59 -27.37
C PHE A 13 -8.29 6.31 -28.73
N ALA A 14 -7.67 6.81 -29.81
CA ALA A 14 -8.08 6.56 -31.19
C ALA A 14 -7.73 5.16 -31.69
N SER A 15 -6.86 4.45 -30.96
CA SER A 15 -6.37 3.12 -31.30
C SER A 15 -6.35 2.22 -30.06
N PRO A 16 -6.55 0.90 -30.21
CA PRO A 16 -6.49 -0.03 -29.10
C PRO A 16 -5.10 -0.08 -28.46
N ASP A 17 -5.06 -0.43 -27.16
CA ASP A 17 -3.82 -0.61 -26.39
C ASP A 17 -2.91 -1.70 -26.99
N PRO A 18 -1.70 -1.36 -27.46
CA PRO A 18 -0.76 -2.36 -27.98
C PRO A 18 -0.15 -3.23 -26.88
N ALA A 19 -0.12 -2.78 -25.62
CA ALA A 19 0.42 -3.52 -24.48
C ALA A 19 -0.50 -4.66 -24.02
N ARG A 20 -1.78 -4.64 -24.41
CA ARG A 20 -2.80 -5.62 -24.01
C ARG A 20 -2.84 -5.84 -22.50
N ASP A 21 -2.80 -4.75 -21.75
CA ASP A 21 -2.77 -4.69 -20.28
C ASP A 21 -4.15 -5.04 -19.66
N GLN A 22 -4.69 -6.19 -20.08
CA GLN A 22 -6.00 -6.69 -19.68
C GLN A 22 -5.81 -7.65 -18.50
N HIS A 23 -6.38 -7.30 -17.35
CA HIS A 23 -6.43 -8.15 -16.17
C HIS A 23 -7.84 -8.71 -15.97
N PHE A 24 -7.93 -10.01 -15.69
CA PHE A 24 -9.21 -10.69 -15.50
C PHE A 24 -9.94 -10.21 -14.24
N GLU A 25 -9.18 -9.79 -13.23
CA GLU A 25 -9.69 -9.27 -11.96
C GLU A 25 -10.21 -7.82 -12.08
N GLN A 26 -9.94 -7.14 -13.21
CA GLN A 26 -10.23 -5.73 -13.40
C GLN A 26 -11.11 -5.52 -14.63
N THR A 27 -12.44 -5.45 -14.43
CA THR A 27 -13.39 -5.31 -15.54
C THR A 27 -13.16 -4.05 -16.39
N GLN A 28 -12.56 -2.99 -15.83
CA GLN A 28 -12.18 -1.79 -16.59
C GLN A 28 -10.98 -1.98 -17.53
N SER A 29 -10.03 -2.86 -17.22
CA SER A 29 -8.87 -3.09 -18.09
C SER A 29 -9.24 -3.79 -19.40
N TRP A 30 -10.46 -4.32 -19.50
CA TRP A 30 -10.99 -4.93 -20.73
C TRP A 30 -11.27 -3.87 -21.81
N ASN A 31 -11.45 -2.61 -21.40
CA ASN A 31 -11.61 -1.50 -22.33
C ASN A 31 -10.26 -0.99 -22.82
N ILE A 32 -9.77 -1.60 -23.89
CA ILE A 32 -8.49 -1.28 -24.56
C ILE A 32 -8.44 0.10 -25.23
N TYR A 33 -9.53 0.87 -25.17
CA TYR A 33 -9.60 2.24 -25.66
C TYR A 33 -9.65 3.27 -24.53
N SER A 34 -9.78 2.82 -23.27
CA SER A 34 -9.92 3.73 -22.13
C SER A 34 -8.67 4.59 -21.95
N TYR A 35 -8.87 5.89 -21.74
CA TYR A 35 -7.78 6.76 -21.28
C TYR A 35 -7.68 6.61 -19.77
N VAL A 36 -6.53 6.14 -19.30
CA VAL A 36 -6.20 5.94 -17.90
C VAL A 36 -7.27 5.24 -17.04
N GLN A 37 -7.87 4.18 -17.59
CA GLN A 37 -8.98 3.45 -16.94
C GLN A 37 -10.15 4.36 -16.49
N ASN A 38 -10.37 5.47 -17.20
CA ASN A 38 -11.33 6.53 -16.88
C ASN A 38 -11.05 7.34 -15.60
N ASN A 39 -9.80 7.42 -15.12
CA ASN A 39 -9.43 8.32 -14.02
C ASN A 39 -8.29 9.30 -14.37
N PRO A 40 -8.55 10.32 -15.19
CA PRO A 40 -7.58 11.35 -15.61
C PRO A 40 -7.17 12.33 -14.52
N VAL A 41 -7.77 12.24 -13.33
CA VAL A 41 -7.40 13.08 -12.17
C VAL A 41 -6.23 12.45 -11.41
N SER A 42 -6.20 11.12 -11.31
CA SER A 42 -5.16 10.40 -10.58
C SER A 42 -4.03 9.91 -11.48
N PHE A 43 -4.28 9.75 -12.78
CA PHE A 43 -3.36 9.12 -13.74
C PHE A 43 -3.08 10.01 -14.94
N LEU A 44 -1.87 9.86 -15.45
CA LEU A 44 -1.42 10.35 -16.74
C LEU A 44 -0.97 9.14 -17.56
N ASP A 45 -1.26 9.10 -18.86
CA ASP A 45 -0.68 8.12 -19.79
C ASP A 45 0.18 8.89 -20.82
N PRO A 46 1.46 9.20 -20.50
CA PRO A 46 2.29 10.11 -21.31
C PRO A 46 2.68 9.53 -22.67
N ASP A 47 2.80 8.20 -22.78
CA ASP A 47 3.24 7.50 -23.98
C ASP A 47 2.14 6.65 -24.64
N GLY A 48 0.94 6.64 -24.06
CA GLY A 48 -0.17 5.84 -24.53
C GLY A 48 0.08 4.35 -24.33
N GLN A 49 0.86 3.93 -23.34
CA GLN A 49 1.15 2.52 -23.08
C GLN A 49 1.22 2.19 -21.59
N LYS A 50 1.52 3.17 -20.73
CA LYS A 50 1.70 2.96 -19.30
C LYS A 50 1.00 4.05 -18.48
N LEU A 51 0.33 3.63 -17.41
CA LEU A 51 -0.17 4.55 -16.40
C LEU A 51 1.01 5.11 -15.59
N VAL A 52 1.06 6.42 -15.47
CA VAL A 52 2.01 7.17 -14.63
C VAL A 52 1.23 7.98 -13.60
N LEU A 53 1.77 8.05 -12.40
CA LEU A 53 1.19 8.78 -11.27
C LEU A 53 1.01 10.27 -11.62
N SER A 54 -0.14 10.84 -11.26
CA SER A 54 -0.22 12.30 -11.03
C SER A 54 0.60 12.66 -9.77
N GLY A 55 1.24 13.83 -9.76
CA GLY A 55 2.35 14.18 -8.85
C GLY A 55 2.17 14.05 -7.33
N ASN A 56 0.97 13.77 -6.81
CA ASN A 56 0.71 13.62 -5.38
C ASN A 56 1.18 12.27 -4.80
N ALA A 57 1.12 11.16 -5.54
CA ALA A 57 1.50 9.85 -5.01
C ALA A 57 3.02 9.66 -4.89
N THR A 58 3.78 10.21 -5.84
CA THR A 58 5.25 10.24 -5.76
C THR A 58 5.72 11.05 -4.55
N ALA A 59 5.05 12.17 -4.26
CA ALA A 59 5.36 12.98 -3.08
C ALA A 59 5.08 12.23 -1.76
N GLU A 60 4.01 11.45 -1.67
CA GLU A 60 3.70 10.65 -0.48
C GLU A 60 4.66 9.47 -0.29
N LEU A 61 5.12 8.84 -1.38
CA LEU A 61 6.19 7.84 -1.33
C LEU A 61 7.50 8.45 -0.84
N ASP A 62 7.91 9.58 -1.41
CA ASP A 62 9.15 10.25 -0.99
C ASP A 62 9.06 10.70 0.48
N ARG A 63 7.87 11.15 0.93
CA ARG A 63 7.60 11.44 2.34
C ARG A 63 7.74 10.19 3.22
N ALA A 64 7.16 9.07 2.82
CA ALA A 64 7.23 7.80 3.55
C ALA A 64 8.68 7.30 3.65
N MET A 65 9.44 7.34 2.56
CA MET A 65 10.85 6.96 2.54
C MET A 65 11.70 7.86 3.44
N ALA A 66 11.51 9.18 3.37
CA ALA A 66 12.22 10.13 4.23
C ALA A 66 11.91 9.90 5.71
N TYR A 67 10.67 9.51 6.02
CA TYR A 67 10.25 9.18 7.38
C TYR A 67 10.85 7.86 7.87
N LEU A 68 10.79 6.79 7.06
CA LEU A 68 11.41 5.49 7.37
C LEU A 68 12.93 5.60 7.53
N ALA A 69 13.59 6.45 6.75
CA ALA A 69 15.04 6.66 6.82
C ALA A 69 15.54 7.22 8.16
N LYS A 70 14.65 7.79 9.00
CA LYS A 70 14.97 8.20 10.38
C LYS A 70 15.26 7.01 11.29
N SER A 71 14.81 5.81 10.91
CA SER A 71 15.07 4.55 11.60
C SER A 71 16.28 3.86 10.98
N GLN A 72 17.18 3.33 11.82
CA GLN A 72 18.31 2.54 11.36
C GLN A 72 17.85 1.28 10.62
N ALA A 73 16.81 0.61 11.09
CA ALA A 73 16.22 -0.55 10.40
C ALA A 73 15.46 -0.11 9.14
N GLY A 74 14.81 1.06 9.17
CA GLY A 74 14.05 1.59 8.04
C GLY A 74 14.93 1.98 6.84
N ARG A 75 16.20 2.32 7.05
CA ARG A 75 17.14 2.58 5.95
C ARG A 75 17.33 1.40 4.99
N GLU A 76 17.27 0.16 5.48
CA GLU A 76 17.38 -1.03 4.62
C GLU A 76 16.19 -1.12 3.65
N ILE A 77 14.99 -0.82 4.15
CA ILE A 77 13.76 -0.76 3.36
C ILE A 77 13.85 0.32 2.29
N VAL A 78 14.29 1.53 2.65
CA VAL A 78 14.44 2.65 1.72
C VAL A 78 15.45 2.35 0.62
N ASN A 79 16.58 1.73 0.97
CA ASN A 79 17.57 1.31 -0.01
C ASN A 79 16.98 0.30 -1.00
N TYR A 80 16.23 -0.69 -0.51
CA TYR A 80 15.54 -1.64 -1.37
C TYR A 80 14.52 -0.96 -2.29
N ILE A 81 13.67 -0.05 -1.76
CA ILE A 81 12.73 0.74 -2.58
C ILE A 81 13.46 1.48 -3.71
N ASN A 82 14.61 2.09 -3.44
CA ASN A 82 15.40 2.77 -4.47
C ASN A 82 15.96 1.82 -5.53
N THR A 83 16.30 0.58 -5.18
CA THR A 83 16.73 -0.41 -6.19
C THR A 83 15.60 -0.82 -7.11
N ILE A 84 14.40 -1.01 -6.57
CA ILE A 84 13.26 -1.48 -7.34
C ILE A 84 12.60 -0.33 -8.14
N LYS A 85 12.54 0.89 -7.59
CA LYS A 85 11.99 2.09 -8.27
C LYS A 85 12.76 2.46 -9.54
N ASN A 86 14.05 2.12 -9.61
CA ASN A 86 14.90 2.38 -10.77
C ASN A 86 14.97 1.20 -11.75
N SER A 87 14.19 0.14 -11.54
CA SER A 87 14.13 -1.02 -12.44
C SER A 87 13.07 -0.79 -13.53
N ASP A 88 13.43 -1.01 -14.80
CA ASP A 88 12.54 -0.89 -15.97
C ASP A 88 11.29 -1.80 -15.95
N THR A 89 11.23 -2.68 -14.95
CA THR A 89 10.16 -3.67 -14.76
C THR A 89 9.04 -3.21 -13.85
N ILE A 90 9.12 -2.01 -13.23
CA ILE A 90 8.12 -1.59 -12.24
C ILE A 90 7.04 -0.66 -12.78
N ASN A 91 5.78 -1.12 -12.74
CA ASN A 91 4.64 -0.25 -12.95
C ASN A 91 4.08 0.18 -11.58
N LEU A 92 4.01 1.49 -11.39
CA LEU A 92 3.33 2.13 -10.28
C LEU A 92 1.87 2.34 -10.68
N ASP A 93 1.02 1.34 -10.47
CA ASP A 93 -0.42 1.50 -10.66
C ASP A 93 -0.97 2.21 -9.40
N LEU A 94 -1.95 3.11 -9.50
CA LEU A 94 -2.85 3.34 -8.36
C LEU A 94 -4.22 2.92 -8.87
N LYS A 95 -5.07 2.34 -8.04
CA LYS A 95 -6.47 2.17 -8.43
C LYS A 95 -7.28 3.23 -7.72
N VAL A 96 -8.49 3.46 -8.23
CA VAL A 96 -9.45 4.42 -7.68
C VAL A 96 -10.02 3.90 -6.36
N ASP A 97 -9.14 3.72 -5.38
CA ASP A 97 -9.34 3.93 -3.96
C ASP A 97 -7.95 3.94 -3.29
N THR A 98 -7.20 5.02 -3.51
CA THR A 98 -5.99 5.45 -2.77
C THR A 98 -4.81 4.46 -2.59
N ARG A 99 -4.81 3.23 -3.16
CA ARG A 99 -3.69 2.27 -3.08
C ARG A 99 -2.64 2.50 -4.18
N VAL A 100 -1.37 2.64 -3.80
CA VAL A 100 -0.12 2.63 -4.60
C VAL A 100 0.33 1.20 -4.79
N TYR A 101 0.41 0.77 -6.03
CA TYR A 101 0.90 -0.52 -6.43
C TYR A 101 2.36 -0.43 -6.84
N TYR A 102 3.20 -1.41 -6.50
CA TYR A 102 4.48 -1.63 -7.14
C TYR A 102 4.44 -3.02 -7.74
N THR A 103 4.28 -3.12 -9.05
CA THR A 103 4.27 -4.41 -9.76
C THR A 103 5.62 -4.61 -10.43
N ASN A 104 6.16 -5.82 -10.48
CA ASN A 104 7.13 -6.16 -11.52
C ASN A 104 6.43 -6.86 -12.70
N SER A 105 7.10 -7.01 -13.85
CA SER A 105 6.57 -7.73 -15.02
C SER A 105 6.25 -9.21 -14.77
N ALA A 106 6.52 -9.75 -13.58
CA ALA A 106 6.23 -11.12 -13.16
C ALA A 106 4.98 -11.25 -12.25
N GLY A 107 4.28 -10.15 -11.95
CA GLY A 107 3.03 -10.16 -11.18
C GLY A 107 3.19 -10.05 -9.66
N ASP A 108 4.38 -9.70 -9.15
CA ASP A 108 4.56 -9.39 -7.73
C ASP A 108 4.12 -7.95 -7.46
N GLU A 109 2.90 -7.78 -6.94
CA GLU A 109 2.28 -6.48 -6.67
C GLU A 109 2.34 -6.13 -5.16
N ILE A 110 3.12 -5.11 -4.80
CA ILE A 110 3.05 -4.47 -3.47
C ILE A 110 1.89 -3.48 -3.48
N GLN A 111 0.92 -3.60 -2.57
CA GLN A 111 -0.21 -2.68 -2.48
C GLN A 111 -0.09 -1.80 -1.22
N TRP A 112 -0.01 -0.49 -1.37
CA TRP A 112 0.23 0.44 -0.27
C TRP A 112 -0.59 1.73 -0.38
N ASN A 113 -1.39 2.08 0.61
CA ASN A 113 -2.18 3.32 0.58
C ASN A 113 -1.60 4.38 1.53
N PRO A 114 -1.14 5.55 1.06
CA PRO A 114 -0.54 6.58 1.90
C PRO A 114 -1.54 7.27 2.83
N GLN A 115 -2.84 6.98 2.76
CA GLN A 115 -3.88 7.54 3.63
C GLN A 115 -4.52 6.50 4.54
N ILE A 116 -3.99 5.27 4.59
CA ILE A 116 -4.49 4.21 5.47
C ILE A 116 -3.38 3.80 6.43
N GLY A 117 -3.56 4.16 7.70
CA GLY A 117 -2.76 3.63 8.81
C GLY A 117 -3.41 2.37 9.39
N THR A 118 -2.67 1.69 10.25
CA THR A 118 -3.11 0.42 10.86
C THR A 118 -3.40 0.65 12.35
N ALA A 119 -4.66 0.51 12.76
CA ALA A 119 -5.00 0.52 14.18
C ALA A 119 -4.38 -0.69 14.89
N VAL A 120 -3.73 -0.45 16.01
CA VAL A 120 -3.20 -1.51 16.87
C VAL A 120 -4.36 -2.10 17.67
N ILE A 121 -4.47 -3.43 17.65
CA ILE A 121 -5.47 -4.17 18.42
C ILE A 121 -4.80 -5.03 19.50
N ASP A 122 -5.40 -5.05 20.69
CA ASP A 122 -4.92 -5.80 21.86
C ASP A 122 -5.20 -7.30 21.74
N ASN A 123 -6.36 -7.66 21.20
CA ASN A 123 -6.78 -9.04 20.99
C ASN A 123 -6.93 -9.33 19.48
N PRO A 124 -6.08 -10.19 18.89
CA PRO A 124 -6.13 -10.54 17.46
C PRO A 124 -7.47 -11.17 17.03
N ASN A 125 -8.20 -11.79 17.95
CA ASN A 125 -9.49 -12.43 17.68
C ASN A 125 -10.68 -11.48 17.87
N ASP A 126 -10.45 -10.25 18.32
CA ASP A 126 -11.48 -9.25 18.54
C ASP A 126 -11.07 -7.93 17.88
N ARG A 127 -11.57 -7.68 16.67
CA ARG A 127 -11.29 -6.46 15.92
C ARG A 127 -11.81 -5.18 16.60
N THR A 128 -12.61 -5.29 17.66
CA THR A 128 -13.08 -4.14 18.44
C THR A 128 -12.12 -3.76 19.57
N SER A 129 -11.11 -4.59 19.84
CA SER A 129 -10.09 -4.38 20.87
C SER A 129 -8.97 -3.43 20.44
N GLU A 130 -9.29 -2.35 19.73
CA GLU A 130 -8.27 -1.35 19.40
C GLU A 130 -7.67 -0.74 20.67
N THR A 131 -6.40 -0.35 20.63
CA THR A 131 -5.75 0.38 21.74
C THR A 131 -5.99 1.88 21.66
N GLY A 132 -6.55 2.35 20.53
CA GLY A 132 -6.61 3.76 20.15
C GLY A 132 -5.32 4.27 19.50
N GLU A 133 -4.26 3.46 19.42
CA GLU A 133 -3.02 3.79 18.72
C GLU A 133 -3.06 3.32 17.26
N VAL A 134 -2.37 4.06 16.39
CA VAL A 134 -2.31 3.79 14.95
C VAL A 134 -0.86 3.83 14.50
N GLN A 135 -0.46 2.82 13.72
CA GLN A 135 0.76 2.82 12.94
C GLN A 135 0.56 3.61 11.65
N SER A 136 1.58 4.37 11.26
CA SER A 136 1.53 5.19 10.06
C SER A 136 1.47 4.33 8.78
N PRO A 137 0.93 4.88 7.68
CA PRO A 137 1.01 4.22 6.38
C PRO A 137 2.45 3.89 5.96
N ALA A 138 3.45 4.65 6.40
CA ALA A 138 4.85 4.36 6.13
C ALA A 138 5.30 3.01 6.74
N LEU A 139 4.78 2.61 7.91
CA LEU A 139 5.04 1.27 8.45
C LEU A 139 4.31 0.18 7.64
N ALA A 140 3.10 0.45 7.15
CA ALA A 140 2.42 -0.46 6.24
C ALA A 140 3.22 -0.66 4.93
N LEU A 141 3.80 0.41 4.36
CA LEU A 141 4.72 0.31 3.23
C LEU A 141 5.93 -0.57 3.58
N ALA A 142 6.55 -0.34 4.74
CA ALA A 142 7.69 -1.12 5.17
C ALA A 142 7.35 -2.61 5.31
N HIS A 143 6.14 -2.94 5.80
CA HIS A 143 5.63 -4.30 5.92
C HIS A 143 5.63 -5.04 4.58
N GLU A 144 4.97 -4.46 3.56
CA GLU A 144 4.90 -5.07 2.24
C GLU A 144 6.30 -5.22 1.59
N ILE A 145 7.18 -4.25 1.81
CA ILE A 145 8.56 -4.32 1.32
C ILE A 145 9.35 -5.44 2.01
N ILE A 146 9.12 -5.69 3.30
CA ILE A 146 9.78 -6.79 4.02
C ILE A 146 9.42 -8.14 3.41
N HIS A 147 8.15 -8.35 3.06
CA HIS A 147 7.70 -9.55 2.36
C HIS A 147 8.41 -9.71 1.03
N LYS A 148 8.47 -8.63 0.24
CA LYS A 148 9.15 -8.64 -1.05
C LYS A 148 10.66 -8.91 -0.93
N MET A 149 11.33 -8.28 0.04
CA MET A 149 12.76 -8.51 0.31
C MET A 149 13.04 -9.97 0.68
N GLU A 150 12.18 -10.59 1.49
CA GLU A 150 12.34 -12.01 1.84
C GLU A 150 12.11 -12.89 0.62
N LYS A 151 11.07 -12.62 -0.19
CA LYS A 151 10.79 -13.33 -1.44
C LYS A 151 11.96 -13.27 -2.42
N ASP A 152 12.61 -12.11 -2.57
CA ASP A 152 13.81 -12.00 -3.43
C ASP A 152 15.02 -12.73 -2.86
N ARG A 153 15.13 -12.79 -1.54
CA ARG A 153 16.25 -13.44 -0.86
C ARG A 153 16.17 -14.96 -0.91
N VAL A 154 14.99 -15.54 -0.70
CA VAL A 154 14.82 -17.00 -0.56
C VAL A 154 14.01 -17.65 -1.69
N GLY A 155 13.40 -16.86 -2.57
CA GLY A 155 12.46 -17.31 -3.59
C GLY A 155 11.10 -17.70 -3.01
N GLU A 156 10.06 -17.71 -3.85
CA GLU A 156 8.68 -18.06 -3.45
C GLU A 156 8.58 -19.40 -2.70
N LYS A 157 9.34 -20.41 -3.13
CA LYS A 157 9.36 -21.75 -2.51
C LYS A 157 10.09 -21.79 -1.17
N GLY A 158 10.90 -20.78 -0.85
CA GLY A 158 11.68 -20.67 0.38
C GLY A 158 10.94 -19.99 1.53
N ILE A 159 9.74 -19.44 1.29
CA ILE A 159 8.95 -18.73 2.30
C ILE A 159 8.31 -19.73 3.27
N ASP A 160 8.61 -19.58 4.57
CA ASP A 160 8.03 -20.40 5.64
C ASP A 160 6.64 -19.86 6.02
N ARG A 161 5.59 -20.42 5.40
CA ARG A 161 4.18 -20.10 5.68
C ARG A 161 3.55 -21.01 6.74
N SER A 162 4.35 -21.68 7.59
CA SER A 162 3.78 -22.48 8.68
C SER A 162 3.05 -21.60 9.71
N ALA A 163 1.97 -22.12 10.29
CA ALA A 163 1.11 -21.40 11.22
C ALA A 163 1.90 -20.88 12.44
N ALA A 164 1.63 -19.64 12.85
CA ALA A 164 2.29 -19.01 13.98
C ALA A 164 1.37 -18.08 14.79
N PRO A 165 0.30 -18.59 15.43
CA PRO A 165 -0.62 -17.76 16.22
C PRO A 165 0.14 -16.92 17.26
N PRO A 166 -0.22 -15.63 17.47
CA PRO A 166 -1.38 -14.91 16.94
C PRO A 166 -1.22 -14.33 15.52
N TYR A 167 -0.13 -14.65 14.82
CA TYR A 167 0.08 -14.28 13.42
C TYR A 167 -0.50 -15.35 12.50
N ASP A 168 -0.90 -14.95 11.30
CA ASP A 168 -1.44 -15.89 10.31
C ASP A 168 -0.40 -16.98 9.96
N ASN A 169 0.86 -16.58 9.81
CA ASN A 169 1.96 -17.50 9.56
C ASN A 169 3.32 -16.95 10.07
N LYS A 170 4.38 -17.76 9.96
CA LYS A 170 5.72 -17.37 10.41
C LYS A 170 6.37 -16.25 9.59
N GLU A 171 6.05 -16.12 8.31
CA GLU A 171 6.54 -15.02 7.48
C GLU A 171 5.89 -13.70 7.93
N GLU A 172 4.59 -13.69 8.15
CA GLU A 172 3.88 -12.56 8.76
C GLU A 172 4.49 -12.16 10.10
N ARG A 173 4.73 -13.13 11.00
CA ARG A 173 5.43 -12.86 12.27
C ARG A 173 6.78 -12.16 12.06
N ARG A 174 7.60 -12.65 11.11
CA ARG A 174 8.92 -12.05 10.83
C ARG A 174 8.79 -10.64 10.27
N ALA A 175 7.78 -10.41 9.42
CA ALA A 175 7.50 -9.09 8.88
C ALA A 175 7.08 -8.12 9.99
N VAL A 176 6.15 -8.51 10.85
CA VAL A 176 5.73 -7.71 12.01
C VAL A 176 6.89 -7.46 12.99
N GLU A 177 7.75 -8.43 13.27
CA GLU A 177 8.91 -8.25 14.15
C GLU A 177 9.89 -7.21 13.61
N LYS A 178 10.16 -7.23 12.29
CA LYS A 178 11.02 -6.25 11.62
C LYS A 178 10.35 -4.86 11.58
N GLU A 179 9.06 -4.81 11.25
CA GLU A 179 8.26 -3.58 11.28
C GLU A 179 8.24 -2.95 12.67
N ASN A 180 8.00 -3.73 13.73
CA ASN A 180 8.01 -3.25 15.11
C ASN A 180 9.37 -2.70 15.54
N LYS A 181 10.47 -3.27 15.01
CA LYS A 181 11.80 -2.71 15.22
C LYS A 181 11.92 -1.32 14.61
N ILE A 182 11.34 -1.10 13.42
CA ILE A 182 11.26 0.22 12.78
C ILE A 182 10.36 1.15 13.61
N ALA A 183 9.17 0.69 13.99
CA ALA A 183 8.19 1.43 14.77
C ALA A 183 8.81 1.96 16.08
N LYS A 184 9.48 1.09 16.84
CA LYS A 184 10.18 1.46 18.08
C LYS A 184 11.24 2.54 17.87
N GLN A 185 11.97 2.50 16.75
CA GLN A 185 12.98 3.50 16.42
C GLN A 185 12.37 4.84 15.97
N LEU A 186 11.15 4.83 15.44
CA LEU A 186 10.41 6.02 15.02
C LEU A 186 9.50 6.60 16.13
N GLY A 187 9.36 5.91 17.27
CA GLY A 187 8.43 6.30 18.34
C GLY A 187 6.96 6.00 18.00
N GLU A 188 6.74 4.99 17.16
CA GLU A 188 5.41 4.48 16.79
C GLU A 188 4.99 3.30 17.65
N PRO A 189 3.67 3.06 17.79
CA PRO A 189 3.17 1.90 18.49
C PRO A 189 3.60 0.60 17.77
N SER A 190 3.80 -0.45 18.56
CA SER A 190 4.13 -1.79 18.05
C SER A 190 2.90 -2.69 18.13
N ARG A 191 2.66 -3.49 17.10
CA ARG A 191 1.56 -4.46 17.07
C ARG A 191 2.02 -5.87 17.44
N LYS A 192 1.12 -6.72 17.92
CA LYS A 192 1.46 -8.08 18.40
C LYS A 192 0.85 -9.20 17.53
N ASN A 193 0.32 -8.84 16.37
CA ASN A 193 -0.46 -9.69 15.49
C ASN A 193 -0.31 -9.22 14.04
N SER A 194 -0.65 -10.09 13.10
CA SER A 194 -0.69 -9.76 11.66
C SER A 194 -1.90 -8.88 11.30
N THR A 195 -2.89 -8.80 12.20
CA THR A 195 -4.16 -8.12 11.99
C THR A 195 -4.18 -6.69 12.54
N GLY A 196 -4.97 -5.83 11.90
CA GLY A 196 -5.27 -4.48 12.33
C GLY A 196 -6.48 -3.96 11.58
N ASN A 197 -7.06 -2.85 12.02
CA ASN A 197 -8.12 -2.18 11.27
C ASN A 197 -7.55 -1.02 10.46
N ASP A 198 -8.03 -0.90 9.22
CA ASP A 198 -7.70 0.23 8.37
C ASP A 198 -8.26 1.52 8.96
N VAL A 199 -7.39 2.50 9.15
CA VAL A 199 -7.76 3.82 9.68
C VAL A 199 -7.34 4.89 8.68
N LYS A 200 -8.31 5.71 8.26
CA LYS A 200 -8.05 6.84 7.38
C LYS A 200 -7.22 7.89 8.12
N VAL A 201 -6.09 8.26 7.56
CA VAL A 201 -5.17 9.28 8.08
C VAL A 201 -4.91 10.36 7.02
N LYS A 202 -4.29 11.48 7.43
CA LYS A 202 -4.08 12.62 6.55
C LYS A 202 -3.05 12.36 5.45
N ASP A 203 -1.94 11.69 5.79
CA ASP A 203 -0.77 11.50 4.93
C ASP A 203 0.04 10.27 5.38
N SER A 204 1.08 9.93 4.60
CA SER A 204 1.84 8.69 4.75
C SER A 204 2.58 8.54 6.08
N THR A 205 2.68 9.61 6.86
CA THR A 205 3.38 9.64 8.16
C THR A 205 2.44 9.89 9.32
N SER A 206 1.16 10.13 9.04
CA SER A 206 0.16 10.48 10.05
C SER A 206 -0.27 9.25 10.83
N ARG A 207 -0.31 9.42 12.15
CA ARG A 207 -0.88 8.45 13.12
C ARG A 207 -2.22 8.91 13.69
N ASN A 208 -2.67 10.09 13.30
CA ASN A 208 -3.93 10.65 13.76
C ASN A 208 -5.05 10.24 12.79
N PRO A 209 -6.06 9.48 13.27
CA PRO A 209 -7.24 9.17 12.49
C PRO A 209 -7.98 10.45 12.06
N VAL A 210 -8.41 10.53 10.80
CA VAL A 210 -9.29 11.59 10.29
C VAL A 210 -10.73 11.37 10.78
N GLU A 211 -11.11 10.11 11.01
CA GLU A 211 -12.37 9.72 11.61
C GLU A 211 -12.11 8.93 12.92
N PRO A 212 -13.03 8.94 13.89
CA PRO A 212 -12.88 8.14 15.10
C PRO A 212 -12.70 6.66 14.77
N THR A 213 -11.77 6.00 15.45
CA THR A 213 -11.50 4.56 15.27
C THR A 213 -12.73 3.71 15.65
N VAL A 214 -12.74 2.41 15.32
CA VAL A 214 -13.89 1.53 15.62
C VAL A 214 -14.22 1.55 17.12
N GLN A 215 -13.21 1.54 17.98
CA GLN A 215 -13.39 1.62 19.43
C GLN A 215 -14.06 2.93 19.87
N LYS A 216 -13.61 4.08 19.36
CA LYS A 216 -14.27 5.38 19.66
C LYS A 216 -15.70 5.42 19.15
N ARG A 217 -15.98 4.87 17.97
CA ARG A 217 -17.36 4.75 17.44
C ARG A 217 -18.24 3.89 18.34
N LEU A 218 -17.71 2.78 18.87
CA LEU A 218 -18.42 1.89 19.79
C LEU A 218 -18.66 2.53 21.17
N GLU A 219 -17.69 3.27 21.72
CA GLU A 219 -17.87 4.03 22.96
C GLU A 219 -18.92 5.13 22.83
N GLU A 220 -18.91 5.87 21.71
CA GLU A 220 -19.92 6.90 21.44
C GLU A 220 -21.32 6.31 21.25
N ALA A 221 -21.44 5.16 20.59
CA ALA A 221 -22.70 4.43 20.45
C ALA A 221 -23.23 3.97 21.81
N ARG A 222 -22.36 3.43 22.69
CA ARG A 222 -22.72 3.06 24.06
C ARG A 222 -23.20 4.26 24.89
N ARG A 223 -22.55 5.43 24.76
CA ARG A 223 -22.98 6.67 25.44
C ARG A 223 -24.32 7.20 24.92
N LYS A 224 -24.61 7.04 23.63
CA LYS A 224 -25.88 7.47 23.01
C LYS A 224 -27.05 6.53 23.31
N GLY A 225 -26.80 5.23 23.48
CA GLY A 225 -27.82 4.23 23.83
C GLY A 225 -28.21 4.18 25.32
N GLN A 226 -27.53 4.95 26.17
CA GLN A 226 -27.83 5.08 27.61
C GLN A 226 -28.62 6.37 27.96
N ARG A 227 -29.08 7.11 26.95
CA ARG A 227 -29.89 8.33 27.11
C ARG A 227 -31.34 8.11 26.71
#